data_AF-A0A6L5K400-F1
#
_entry.id   AF-A0A6L5K400-F1
#
_cell.length_a   1.000
_cell.length_b   1.000
_cell.length_c   1.000
_cell.angle_alpha   90.00
_cell.angle_beta   90.00
_cell.angle_gamma   90.00
#
_symmetry.space_group_name_H-M   'P 1'
#
loop_
_entity.id
_entity.type
_entity.pdbx_description
1 polymer ?
#
loop_
_entity_poly.entity_id
_entity_poly.type
_entity_poly.pdbx_seq_one_letter_code
_entity_poly.pdbx_strand_id
1 'polypeptide(L)'
;MESKGLKKFGPQNLYWVTAQVGDLTVDFYLDSKYFTLKRLVFKGFDEDQNLYEINHDFGPYEEFNGVRIPSTWFRSQVGTRGRTVEIADVKINPPLAKNFFSDLTINAGEVEIGKGSLKGNVIQSSFRRNMLTIATNWTDECIQGAGFKAKDKLVLQLGETEIEIELLESFPPRSSLSPGAKFIVPNPRSENYVIYLISPEFKDLAEQLEPLLLIRLKKS
;
A
#
# COMPACT_ATOMS: atom_id res chain seq x y z
N MET A 1 17.84 -10.08 25.82
CA MET A 1 18.61 -9.80 24.60
C MET A 1 20.01 -10.37 24.81
N GLU A 2 20.55 -11.09 23.84
CA GLU A 2 21.80 -11.83 23.93
C GLU A 2 22.72 -11.41 22.78
N SER A 3 23.97 -11.04 23.08
CA SER A 3 24.97 -10.76 22.04
C SER A 3 25.62 -12.06 21.59
N LYS A 4 25.58 -12.32 20.28
CA LYS A 4 26.29 -13.43 19.63
C LYS A 4 27.69 -13.01 19.15
N GLY A 5 28.11 -11.78 19.47
CA GLY A 5 29.42 -11.22 19.15
C GLY A 5 29.51 -10.61 17.74
N LEU A 6 30.74 -10.26 17.36
CA LEU A 6 31.07 -9.74 16.03
C LEU A 6 31.18 -10.92 15.06
N LYS A 7 30.43 -10.88 13.95
CA LYS A 7 30.53 -11.88 12.87
C LYS A 7 30.80 -11.22 11.53
N LYS A 8 31.52 -11.93 10.68
CA LYS A 8 31.86 -11.48 9.32
C LYS A 8 30.77 -11.94 8.34
N PHE A 9 30.20 -10.99 7.62
CA PHE A 9 29.22 -11.20 6.55
C PHE A 9 29.76 -10.60 5.26
N GLY A 10 30.34 -11.44 4.40
CA GLY A 10 31.05 -10.98 3.21
C GLY A 10 32.21 -10.02 3.58
N PRO A 11 32.24 -8.77 3.06
CA PRO A 11 33.27 -7.79 3.40
C PRO A 11 33.00 -7.05 4.73
N GLN A 12 31.83 -7.21 5.36
CA GLN A 12 31.43 -6.43 6.53
C GLN A 12 31.60 -7.21 7.83
N ASN A 13 31.95 -6.51 8.91
CA ASN A 13 31.93 -7.03 10.27
C ASN A 13 30.73 -6.43 11.00
N LEU A 14 29.78 -7.28 11.41
CA LEU A 14 28.53 -6.87 12.04
C LEU A 14 28.41 -7.47 13.44
N TYR A 15 27.95 -6.67 14.41
CA TYR A 15 27.52 -7.21 15.69
C TYR A 15 26.19 -7.92 15.49
N TRP A 16 26.11 -9.18 15.91
CA TRP A 16 24.86 -9.93 15.92
C TRP A 16 24.29 -9.96 17.33
N VAL A 17 23.11 -9.37 17.49
CA VAL A 17 22.35 -9.35 18.73
C VAL A 17 21.02 -10.07 18.49
N THR A 18 20.64 -10.98 19.38
CA THR A 18 19.37 -11.70 19.30
C THR A 18 18.47 -11.27 20.46
N ALA A 19 17.18 -11.10 20.19
CA ALA A 19 16.15 -10.91 21.20
C ALA A 19 15.02 -11.94 21.02
N GLN A 20 14.37 -12.29 22.11
CA GLN A 20 13.13 -13.05 22.12
C GLN A 20 11.98 -12.14 22.54
N VAL A 21 10.89 -12.16 21.80
CA VAL A 21 9.67 -11.38 22.06
C VAL A 21 8.47 -12.31 21.90
N GLY A 22 7.98 -12.88 23.01
CA GLY A 22 7.05 -14.00 22.93
C GLY A 22 7.70 -15.18 22.19
N ASP A 23 7.00 -15.73 21.20
CA ASP A 23 7.50 -16.83 20.35
C ASP A 23 8.35 -16.34 19.16
N LEU A 24 8.59 -15.03 19.06
CA LEU A 24 9.36 -14.42 17.97
C LEU A 24 10.83 -14.27 18.36
N THR A 25 11.71 -14.89 17.57
CA THR A 25 13.14 -14.62 17.60
C THR A 25 13.48 -13.47 16.65
N VAL A 26 14.22 -12.48 17.14
CA VAL A 26 14.61 -11.30 16.37
C VAL A 26 16.13 -11.18 16.37
N ASP A 27 16.75 -11.27 15.19
CA ASP A 27 18.18 -11.07 15.00
C ASP A 27 18.48 -9.68 14.42
N PHE A 28 19.29 -8.91 15.13
CA PHE A 28 19.79 -7.60 14.75
C PHE A 28 21.25 -7.72 14.31
N TYR A 29 21.57 -7.14 13.15
CA TYR A 29 22.94 -7.07 12.63
C TYR A 29 23.34 -5.60 12.51
N LEU A 30 24.26 -5.17 13.36
CA LEU A 30 24.68 -3.77 13.46
C LEU A 30 26.07 -3.57 12.85
N ASP A 31 26.24 -2.50 12.09
CA ASP A 31 27.55 -2.05 11.62
C ASP A 31 28.49 -1.83 12.81
N SER A 32 29.70 -2.38 12.73
CA SER A 32 30.64 -2.32 13.86
C SER A 32 31.28 -0.95 14.10
N LYS A 33 31.21 -0.02 13.14
CA LYS A 33 31.79 1.31 13.24
C LYS A 33 30.78 2.33 13.75
N TYR A 34 29.56 2.28 13.23
CA TYR A 34 28.52 3.28 13.49
C TYR A 34 27.30 2.73 14.23
N PHE A 35 27.27 1.44 14.53
CA PHE A 35 26.16 0.75 15.20
C PHE A 35 24.81 0.93 14.48
N THR A 36 24.83 1.22 13.18
CA THR A 36 23.62 1.33 12.36
C THR A 36 23.09 -0.06 12.00
N LEU A 37 21.77 -0.21 11.96
CA LEU A 37 21.13 -1.49 11.67
C LEU A 37 21.28 -1.83 10.19
N LYS A 38 22.03 -2.88 9.87
CA LYS A 38 22.23 -3.36 8.49
C LYS A 38 21.22 -4.39 8.08
N ARG A 39 20.85 -5.26 9.01
CA ARG A 39 19.84 -6.30 8.78
C ARG A 39 19.07 -6.58 10.06
N LEU A 40 17.80 -6.90 9.88
CA LEU A 40 16.89 -7.37 10.92
C LEU A 40 16.18 -8.61 10.40
N VAL A 41 16.18 -9.68 11.18
CA VAL A 41 15.55 -10.95 10.80
C VAL A 41 14.57 -11.36 11.87
N PHE A 42 13.31 -11.49 11.48
CA PHE A 42 12.25 -12.03 12.31
C PHE A 42 12.06 -13.50 11.98
N LYS A 43 12.11 -14.36 12.99
CA LYS A 43 11.88 -15.80 12.87
C LYS A 43 10.80 -16.18 13.86
N GLY A 44 9.75 -16.82 13.38
CA GLY A 44 8.63 -17.24 14.20
C GLY A 44 7.94 -18.45 13.62
N PHE A 45 6.89 -18.87 14.31
CA PHE A 45 5.98 -19.90 13.86
C PHE A 45 4.57 -19.33 13.83
N ASP A 46 3.84 -19.59 12.75
CA ASP A 46 2.43 -19.27 12.58
C ASP A 46 1.71 -20.59 12.26
N GLU A 47 0.60 -20.90 12.95
CA GLU A 47 -0.17 -22.13 12.76
C GLU A 47 -0.65 -22.29 11.30
N ASP A 48 -0.92 -21.19 10.60
CA ASP A 48 -1.38 -21.21 9.21
C ASP A 48 -0.22 -21.24 8.20
N GLN A 49 0.96 -20.68 8.54
CA GLN A 49 2.07 -20.47 7.60
C GLN A 49 3.32 -21.32 7.88
N ASN A 50 3.30 -22.15 8.93
CA ASN A 50 4.47 -22.83 9.49
C ASN A 50 5.58 -21.82 9.89
N LEU A 51 6.80 -22.31 10.09
CA LEU A 51 7.95 -21.47 10.39
C LEU A 51 8.14 -20.40 9.31
N TYR A 52 8.13 -19.14 9.70
CA TYR A 52 8.38 -18.02 8.79
C TYR A 52 9.64 -17.27 9.19
N GLU A 53 10.36 -16.80 8.17
CA GLU A 53 11.50 -15.90 8.32
C GLU A 53 11.29 -14.67 7.43
N ILE A 54 11.31 -13.49 8.04
CA ILE A 54 11.18 -12.21 7.35
C ILE A 54 12.47 -11.42 7.55
N ASN A 55 13.12 -11.13 6.44
CA ASN A 55 14.35 -10.37 6.33
C ASN A 55 14.04 -8.91 6.00
N HIS A 56 14.70 -8.02 6.72
CA HIS A 56 14.72 -6.59 6.47
C HIS A 56 16.19 -6.17 6.31
N ASP A 57 16.55 -5.70 5.12
CA ASP A 57 17.89 -5.21 4.81
C ASP A 57 17.83 -3.69 4.60
N PHE A 58 18.78 -2.99 5.19
CA PHE A 58 18.85 -1.53 5.16
C PHE A 58 20.00 -1.08 4.28
N GLY A 59 19.70 -0.13 3.39
CA GLY A 59 20.67 0.44 2.47
C GLY A 59 21.75 1.30 3.14
N PRO A 60 22.48 2.09 2.34
CA PRO A 60 23.35 3.13 2.85
C PRO A 60 22.59 4.06 3.81
N TYR A 61 23.27 4.52 4.86
CA TYR A 61 22.69 5.48 5.80
C TYR A 61 23.12 6.88 5.39
N GLU A 62 22.15 7.78 5.34
CA GLU A 62 22.32 9.21 5.06
C GLU A 62 21.99 10.01 6.32
N GLU A 63 22.58 11.21 6.44
CA GLU A 63 22.41 12.07 7.62
C GLU A 63 21.35 13.14 7.35
N PHE A 64 20.32 13.15 8.20
CA PHE A 64 19.23 14.12 8.17
C PHE A 64 19.14 14.78 9.55
N ASN A 65 19.49 16.07 9.64
CA ASN A 65 19.44 16.85 10.89
C ASN A 65 20.10 16.13 12.09
N GLY A 66 21.27 15.51 11.88
CA GLY A 66 22.03 14.79 12.92
C GLY A 66 21.54 13.37 13.22
N VAL A 67 20.54 12.86 12.49
CA VAL A 67 20.05 11.48 12.60
C VAL A 67 20.44 10.71 11.33
N ARG A 68 21.02 9.52 11.49
CA ARG A 68 21.34 8.64 10.37
C ARG A 68 20.18 7.73 10.05
N ILE A 69 19.66 7.81 8.83
CA ILE A 69 18.49 7.06 8.36
C ILE A 69 18.89 6.31 7.09
N PRO A 70 18.48 5.05 6.91
CA PRO A 70 18.77 4.32 5.68
C PRO A 70 18.04 4.95 4.49
N SER A 71 18.70 5.06 3.34
CA SER A 71 18.10 5.58 2.10
C SER A 71 17.14 4.58 1.45
N THR A 72 17.28 3.30 1.76
CA THR A 72 16.38 2.24 1.29
C THR A 72 16.13 1.20 2.36
N TRP A 73 14.95 0.59 2.28
CA TRP A 73 14.54 -0.53 3.10
C TRP A 73 14.01 -1.65 2.22
N PHE A 74 14.72 -2.77 2.18
CA PHE A 74 14.27 -3.98 1.53
C PHE A 74 13.63 -4.92 2.54
N ARG A 75 12.46 -5.47 2.21
CA ARG A 75 11.77 -6.49 2.99
C ARG A 75 11.51 -7.72 2.13
N SER A 76 11.81 -8.91 2.64
CA SER A 76 11.47 -10.17 1.99
C SER A 76 11.12 -11.25 3.01
N GLN A 77 10.12 -12.09 2.71
CA GLN A 77 9.91 -13.34 3.44
C GLN A 77 10.59 -14.46 2.66
N VAL A 78 11.25 -15.39 3.35
CA VAL A 78 11.90 -16.55 2.71
C VAL A 78 10.88 -17.29 1.83
N GLY A 79 11.26 -17.58 0.59
CA GLY A 79 10.38 -18.22 -0.41
C GLY A 79 9.43 -17.26 -1.17
N THR A 80 9.50 -15.95 -0.91
CA THR A 80 8.66 -14.94 -1.57
C THR A 80 9.50 -13.86 -2.28
N ARG A 81 8.87 -13.12 -3.20
CA ARG A 81 9.49 -11.93 -3.81
C ARG A 81 9.52 -10.78 -2.81
N GLY A 82 10.69 -10.18 -2.61
CA GLY A 82 10.85 -9.01 -1.75
C GLY A 82 10.40 -7.69 -2.39
N ARG A 83 10.33 -6.64 -1.57
CA ARG A 83 10.00 -5.27 -1.98
C ARG A 83 11.04 -4.31 -1.39
N THR A 84 11.50 -3.38 -2.21
CA THR A 84 12.31 -2.24 -1.79
C THR A 84 11.43 -1.02 -1.63
N VAL A 85 11.67 -0.24 -0.58
CA VAL A 85 11.09 1.08 -0.34
C VAL A 85 12.24 2.07 -0.31
N GLU A 86 12.11 3.15 -1.07
CA GLU A 86 13.01 4.30 -1.00
C GLU A 86 12.55 5.26 0.09
N ILE A 87 13.49 5.80 0.85
CA ILE A 87 13.23 6.75 1.93
C ILE A 87 13.74 8.11 1.45
N ALA A 88 12.81 9.04 1.24
CA ALA A 88 13.07 10.38 0.73
C ALA A 88 12.29 11.42 1.54
N ASP A 89 12.61 12.70 1.32
CA ASP A 89 11.90 13.86 1.88
C ASP A 89 11.74 13.84 3.42
N VAL A 90 12.72 13.29 4.11
CA VAL A 90 12.69 13.13 5.57
C VAL A 90 12.69 14.51 6.25
N LYS A 91 11.68 14.74 7.09
CA LYS A 91 11.59 15.90 7.98
C LYS A 91 11.69 15.44 9.44
N ILE A 92 12.72 15.92 10.13
CA ILE A 92 12.92 15.66 11.57
C ILE A 92 12.30 16.78 12.39
N ASN A 93 11.52 16.41 13.41
CA ASN A 93 10.78 17.33 14.28
C ASN A 93 9.94 18.37 13.52
N PRO A 94 9.12 17.97 12.52
CA PRO A 94 8.19 18.91 11.92
C PRO A 94 7.21 19.40 13.00
N PRO A 95 6.77 20.67 12.95
CA PRO A 95 5.71 21.13 13.83
C PRO A 95 4.46 20.28 13.58
N LEU A 96 3.98 19.60 14.61
CA LEU A 96 2.76 18.80 14.55
C LEU A 96 1.61 19.58 15.19
N ALA A 97 0.40 19.44 14.65
CA ALA A 97 -0.80 19.97 15.28
C ALA A 97 -1.00 19.34 16.67
N LYS A 98 -1.59 20.07 17.63
CA LYS A 98 -1.81 19.56 19.01
C LYS A 98 -2.62 18.27 19.05
N ASN A 99 -3.48 18.08 18.07
CA ASN A 99 -4.35 16.93 17.89
C ASN A 99 -3.80 15.93 16.86
N PHE A 100 -2.55 16.03 16.39
CA PHE A 100 -2.02 15.18 15.30
C PHE A 100 -2.20 13.67 15.55
N PHE A 101 -2.08 13.19 16.79
CA PHE A 101 -2.25 11.77 17.13
C PHE A 101 -3.70 11.39 17.47
N SER A 102 -4.60 12.36 17.61
CA SER A 102 -6.02 12.16 17.93
C SER A 102 -6.94 12.47 16.75
N ASP A 103 -6.50 13.32 15.83
CA ASP A 103 -7.15 13.54 14.55
C ASP A 103 -6.79 12.37 13.65
N LEU A 104 -7.78 11.49 13.44
CA LEU A 104 -7.77 10.52 12.35
C LEU A 104 -7.99 11.24 11.00
N THR A 105 -7.20 12.27 10.70
CA THR A 105 -7.16 12.86 9.37
C THR A 105 -6.35 11.93 8.48
N ILE A 106 -7.03 10.92 7.95
CA ILE A 106 -6.49 10.08 6.88
C ILE A 106 -6.35 10.99 5.66
N ASN A 107 -5.12 11.17 5.17
CA ASN A 107 -4.90 11.85 3.89
C ASN A 107 -5.35 10.92 2.76
N ALA A 108 -6.63 11.00 2.43
CA ALA A 108 -7.29 10.25 1.38
C ALA A 108 -7.40 11.08 0.07
N GLY A 109 -6.77 12.25 -0.02
CA GLY A 109 -6.97 13.20 -1.12
C GLY A 109 -8.30 13.97 -1.00
N GLU A 110 -8.57 14.81 -2.00
CA GLU A 110 -9.76 15.67 -2.04
C GLU A 110 -10.84 15.07 -2.94
N VAL A 111 -12.11 15.38 -2.67
CA VAL A 111 -13.25 14.96 -3.50
C VAL A 111 -14.00 16.19 -3.98
N GLU A 112 -14.19 16.30 -5.29
CA GLU A 112 -15.05 17.33 -5.88
C GLU A 112 -16.33 16.67 -6.44
N ILE A 113 -17.47 17.11 -5.92
CA ILE A 113 -18.79 16.62 -6.34
C ILE A 113 -19.43 17.62 -7.28
N GLY A 114 -19.77 17.18 -8.48
CA GLY A 114 -20.56 17.94 -9.46
C GLY A 114 -21.76 17.14 -9.94
N LYS A 115 -22.76 17.80 -10.51
CA LYS A 115 -23.94 17.12 -11.05
C LYS A 115 -23.56 16.20 -12.21
N GLY A 116 -23.67 14.89 -12.02
CA GLY A 116 -23.27 13.87 -12.99
C GLY A 116 -21.75 13.67 -13.10
N SER A 117 -20.96 14.19 -12.16
CA SER A 117 -19.50 14.07 -12.18
C SER A 117 -18.91 13.98 -10.78
N LEU A 118 -17.90 13.14 -10.60
CA LEU A 118 -17.22 12.99 -9.32
C LEU A 118 -15.72 12.92 -9.56
N LYS A 119 -14.93 13.79 -8.94
CA LYS A 119 -13.46 13.64 -8.91
C LYS A 119 -13.02 13.13 -7.56
N GLY A 120 -11.93 12.37 -7.53
CA GLY A 120 -11.27 11.98 -6.31
C GLY A 120 -9.91 11.36 -6.59
N ASN A 121 -9.48 10.46 -5.73
CA ASN A 121 -8.15 9.90 -5.75
C ASN A 121 -8.14 8.37 -5.62
N VAL A 122 -7.12 7.76 -6.19
CA VAL A 122 -6.73 6.38 -5.87
C VAL A 122 -6.17 6.33 -4.46
N ILE A 123 -6.71 5.46 -3.62
CA ILE A 123 -6.14 5.15 -2.30
C ILE A 123 -5.13 4.01 -2.44
N GLN A 124 -5.52 2.97 -3.17
CA GLN A 124 -4.70 1.80 -3.39
C GLN A 124 -5.12 1.12 -4.69
N SER A 125 -4.14 0.58 -5.42
CA SER A 125 -4.37 -0.26 -6.59
C SER A 125 -3.69 -1.62 -6.41
N SER A 126 -4.23 -2.66 -7.03
CA SER A 126 -3.52 -3.93 -7.17
C SER A 126 -4.00 -4.72 -8.38
N PHE A 127 -3.07 -5.43 -9.03
CA PHE A 127 -3.39 -6.34 -10.12
C PHE A 127 -3.06 -7.78 -9.73
N ARG A 128 -4.08 -8.64 -9.69
CA ARG A 128 -3.91 -10.08 -9.39
C ARG A 128 -4.93 -10.89 -10.17
N ARG A 129 -4.52 -12.05 -10.70
CA ARG A 129 -5.39 -13.01 -11.40
C ARG A 129 -6.24 -12.35 -12.51
N ASN A 130 -5.62 -11.54 -13.36
CA ASN A 130 -6.27 -10.80 -14.47
C ASN A 130 -7.37 -9.81 -14.02
N MET A 131 -7.25 -9.28 -12.80
CA MET A 131 -8.17 -8.32 -12.24
C MET A 131 -7.38 -7.14 -11.64
N LEU A 132 -7.68 -5.94 -12.12
CA LEU A 132 -7.28 -4.69 -11.49
C LEU A 132 -8.35 -4.27 -10.49
N THR A 133 -7.92 -4.00 -9.25
CA THR A 133 -8.77 -3.43 -8.20
C THR A 133 -8.22 -2.07 -7.81
N ILE A 134 -9.09 -1.06 -7.78
CA ILE A 134 -8.74 0.32 -7.44
C ILE A 134 -9.66 0.78 -6.30
N ALA A 135 -9.11 0.93 -5.10
CA ALA A 135 -9.80 1.56 -3.98
C ALA A 135 -9.74 3.08 -4.14
N THR A 136 -10.87 3.74 -3.93
CA THR A 136 -11.02 5.19 -4.13
C THR A 136 -11.30 5.91 -2.81
N ASN A 137 -11.23 7.24 -2.79
CA ASN A 137 -11.67 8.05 -1.65
C ASN A 137 -13.17 8.44 -1.72
N TRP A 138 -13.93 7.85 -2.64
CA TRP A 138 -15.35 8.15 -2.79
C TRP A 138 -16.19 7.37 -1.78
N THR A 139 -17.14 8.07 -1.16
CA THR A 139 -18.11 7.52 -0.20
C THR A 139 -19.53 7.52 -0.79
N ASP A 140 -20.49 6.96 -0.05
CA ASP A 140 -21.91 6.96 -0.45
C ASP A 140 -22.44 8.39 -0.65
N GLU A 141 -22.05 9.33 0.23
CA GLU A 141 -22.42 10.75 0.12
C GLU A 141 -21.90 11.36 -1.18
N CYS A 142 -20.70 10.98 -1.61
CA CYS A 142 -20.11 11.43 -2.87
C CYS A 142 -20.89 10.92 -4.09
N ILE A 143 -21.21 9.62 -4.12
CA ILE A 143 -21.94 8.97 -5.21
C ILE A 143 -23.37 9.54 -5.32
N GLN A 144 -24.05 9.70 -4.19
CA GLN A 144 -25.38 10.30 -4.13
C GLN A 144 -25.37 11.78 -4.50
N GLY A 145 -24.39 12.54 -4.00
CA GLY A 145 -24.23 13.96 -4.31
C GLY A 145 -23.95 14.24 -5.78
N ALA A 146 -23.26 13.33 -6.47
CA ALA A 146 -23.07 13.39 -7.91
C ALA A 146 -24.33 12.98 -8.71
N GLY A 147 -25.36 12.44 -8.04
CA GLY A 147 -26.61 12.00 -8.65
C GLY A 147 -26.51 10.67 -9.38
N PHE A 148 -25.51 9.85 -9.07
CA PHE A 148 -25.36 8.51 -9.63
C PHE A 148 -26.30 7.53 -8.94
N LYS A 149 -26.79 6.54 -9.70
CA LYS A 149 -27.68 5.49 -9.23
C LYS A 149 -27.17 4.12 -9.64
N ALA A 150 -27.57 3.11 -8.88
CA ALA A 150 -27.33 1.72 -9.27
C ALA A 150 -27.72 1.46 -10.72
N LYS A 151 -26.87 0.70 -11.42
CA LYS A 151 -26.94 0.36 -12.84
C LYS A 151 -26.71 1.53 -13.80
N ASP A 152 -26.33 2.71 -13.30
CA ASP A 152 -25.82 3.76 -14.17
C ASP A 152 -24.54 3.26 -14.86
N LYS A 153 -24.47 3.51 -16.17
CA LYS A 153 -23.22 3.43 -16.93
C LYS A 153 -22.45 4.72 -16.74
N LEU A 154 -21.22 4.59 -16.26
CA LEU A 154 -20.33 5.71 -15.94
C LEU A 154 -19.06 5.59 -16.77
N VAL A 155 -18.46 6.73 -17.08
CA VAL A 155 -17.13 6.81 -17.69
C VAL A 155 -16.14 7.11 -16.58
N LEU A 156 -15.24 6.17 -16.32
CA LEU A 156 -14.09 6.34 -15.46
C LEU A 156 -12.92 6.90 -16.28
N GLN A 157 -12.39 8.04 -15.84
CA GLN A 157 -11.23 8.69 -16.40
C GLN A 157 -10.02 8.48 -15.47
N LEU A 158 -8.98 7.82 -16.00
CA LEU A 158 -7.69 7.53 -15.37
C LEU A 158 -6.58 8.14 -16.24
N GLY A 159 -6.14 9.35 -15.93
CA GLY A 159 -5.25 10.11 -16.81
C GLY A 159 -5.90 10.35 -18.19
N GLU A 160 -5.25 9.85 -19.25
CA GLU A 160 -5.76 9.91 -20.63
C GLU A 160 -6.69 8.74 -21.00
N THR A 161 -6.83 7.73 -20.12
CA THR A 161 -7.65 6.55 -20.38
C THR A 161 -9.07 6.76 -19.92
N GLU A 162 -10.04 6.48 -20.78
CA GLU A 162 -11.47 6.45 -20.44
C GLU A 162 -12.01 5.01 -20.52
N ILE A 163 -12.76 4.60 -19.50
CA ILE A 163 -13.28 3.24 -19.34
C ILE A 163 -14.74 3.29 -18.93
N GLU A 164 -15.63 2.68 -19.72
CA GLU A 164 -17.02 2.49 -19.31
C GLU A 164 -17.08 1.44 -18.19
N ILE A 165 -17.75 1.79 -17.09
CA ILE A 165 -17.99 0.94 -15.94
C ILE A 165 -19.45 1.04 -15.48
N GLU A 166 -19.96 -0.01 -14.85
CA GLU A 166 -21.30 -0.01 -14.24
C GLU A 166 -21.23 0.23 -12.73
N LEU A 167 -22.10 1.09 -12.18
CA LEU A 167 -22.26 1.25 -10.74
C LEU A 167 -23.18 0.16 -10.17
N LEU A 168 -22.67 -0.68 -9.28
CA LEU A 168 -23.42 -1.75 -8.63
C LEU A 168 -23.70 -1.42 -7.16
N GLU A 169 -24.84 -1.90 -6.65
CA GLU A 169 -25.22 -1.73 -5.23
C GLU A 169 -24.39 -2.61 -4.30
N SER A 170 -23.99 -3.79 -4.78
CA SER A 170 -23.24 -4.77 -4.01
C SER A 170 -22.40 -5.65 -4.93
N PHE A 171 -21.42 -6.32 -4.34
CA PHE A 171 -20.47 -7.11 -5.11
C PHE A 171 -21.20 -8.27 -5.80
N PRO A 172 -21.07 -8.43 -7.14
CA PRO A 172 -21.83 -9.43 -7.86
C PRO A 172 -21.34 -10.85 -7.50
N PRO A 173 -22.22 -11.87 -7.60
CA PRO A 173 -21.83 -13.26 -7.41
C PRO A 173 -20.63 -13.65 -8.29
N ARG A 174 -19.73 -14.49 -7.77
CA ARG A 174 -18.55 -14.94 -8.54
C ARG A 174 -18.91 -15.57 -9.89
N SER A 175 -20.06 -16.25 -9.97
CA SER A 175 -20.57 -16.85 -11.20
C SER A 175 -20.93 -15.84 -12.30
N SER A 176 -21.17 -14.58 -11.95
CA SER A 176 -21.44 -13.49 -12.90
C SER A 176 -20.21 -12.69 -13.29
N LEU A 177 -19.03 -12.99 -12.73
CA LEU A 177 -17.78 -12.33 -13.08
C LEU A 177 -17.21 -12.94 -14.36
N SER A 178 -17.58 -12.38 -15.51
CA SER A 178 -16.96 -12.74 -16.79
C SER A 178 -15.68 -11.94 -17.04
N PRO A 179 -14.71 -12.50 -17.80
CA PRO A 179 -13.66 -11.69 -18.41
C PRO A 179 -14.27 -10.51 -19.18
N GLY A 180 -13.68 -9.33 -19.02
CA GLY A 180 -14.17 -8.06 -19.56
C GLY A 180 -15.13 -7.29 -18.66
N ALA A 181 -15.54 -7.82 -17.49
CA ALA A 181 -16.42 -7.09 -16.57
C ALA A 181 -15.71 -5.87 -15.96
N LYS A 182 -16.42 -4.72 -15.92
CA LYS A 182 -15.91 -3.43 -15.46
C LYS A 182 -16.99 -2.76 -14.61
N PHE A 183 -16.76 -2.61 -13.32
CA PHE A 183 -17.78 -2.08 -12.40
C PHE A 183 -17.17 -1.38 -11.20
N ILE A 184 -17.99 -0.58 -10.51
CA ILE A 184 -17.68 0.06 -9.23
C ILE A 184 -18.76 -0.32 -8.22
N VAL A 185 -18.36 -0.54 -6.97
CA VAL A 185 -19.23 -1.04 -5.90
C VAL A 185 -18.71 -0.57 -4.54
N PRO A 186 -19.56 -0.38 -3.52
CA PRO A 186 -19.07 -0.12 -2.17
C PRO A 186 -18.20 -1.29 -1.68
N ASN A 187 -17.18 -0.96 -0.88
CA ASN A 187 -16.40 -1.97 -0.19
C ASN A 187 -17.30 -2.73 0.84
N PRO A 188 -16.88 -3.91 1.33
CA PRO A 188 -17.71 -4.69 2.27
C PRO A 188 -18.06 -4.00 3.60
N ARG A 189 -17.34 -2.94 3.95
CA ARG A 189 -17.59 -2.13 5.17
C ARG A 189 -18.37 -0.84 4.86
N SER A 190 -18.74 -0.60 3.60
CA SER A 190 -19.34 0.63 3.10
C SER A 190 -18.55 1.91 3.44
N GLU A 191 -17.23 1.81 3.57
CA GLU A 191 -16.36 2.96 3.90
C GLU A 191 -16.02 3.78 2.65
N ASN A 192 -15.83 3.10 1.51
CA ASN A 192 -15.49 3.70 0.23
C ASN A 192 -15.92 2.82 -0.95
N TYR A 193 -15.79 3.33 -2.17
CA TYR A 193 -16.04 2.57 -3.39
C TYR A 193 -14.76 1.99 -3.99
N VAL A 194 -14.91 0.79 -4.57
CA VAL A 194 -13.84 0.03 -5.21
C VAL A 194 -14.23 -0.26 -6.65
N ILE A 195 -13.32 0.05 -7.57
CA ILE A 195 -13.45 -0.25 -8.99
C ILE A 195 -12.78 -1.59 -9.29
N TYR A 196 -13.45 -2.43 -10.07
CA TYR A 196 -12.99 -3.72 -10.53
C TYR A 196 -12.97 -3.75 -12.06
N LEU A 197 -11.80 -4.06 -12.63
CA LEU A 197 -11.62 -4.24 -14.07
C LEU A 197 -11.03 -5.65 -14.32
N ILE A 198 -11.86 -6.56 -14.84
CA ILE A 198 -11.53 -7.99 -14.96
C ILE A 198 -11.03 -8.30 -16.37
N SER A 199 -9.83 -7.89 -16.72
CA SER A 199 -9.19 -8.28 -17.99
C SER A 199 -7.67 -8.22 -17.86
N PRO A 200 -6.90 -9.10 -18.52
CA PRO A 200 -5.46 -8.98 -18.61
C PRO A 200 -5.00 -7.68 -19.28
N GLU A 201 -5.84 -7.02 -20.09
CA GLU A 201 -5.51 -5.75 -20.77
C GLU A 201 -5.16 -4.61 -19.81
N PHE A 202 -5.61 -4.68 -18.55
CA PHE A 202 -5.39 -3.64 -17.55
C PHE A 202 -4.11 -3.79 -16.75
N LYS A 203 -3.25 -4.75 -17.11
CA LYS A 203 -2.00 -4.98 -16.39
C LYS A 203 -1.09 -3.74 -16.44
N ASP A 204 -0.88 -3.18 -17.63
CA ASP A 204 0.01 -2.03 -17.81
C ASP A 204 -0.56 -0.77 -17.16
N LEU A 205 -1.89 -0.60 -17.20
CA LEU A 205 -2.58 0.46 -16.48
C LEU A 205 -2.33 0.38 -14.97
N ALA A 206 -2.33 -0.82 -14.40
CA ALA A 206 -2.08 -1.01 -12.96
C ALA A 206 -0.70 -0.54 -12.51
N GLU A 207 0.31 -0.62 -13.39
CA GLU A 207 1.68 -0.17 -13.11
C GLU A 207 1.80 1.36 -13.08
N GLN A 208 0.83 2.08 -13.64
CA GLN A 208 0.77 3.55 -13.66
C GLN A 208 -0.05 4.15 -12.51
N LEU A 209 -0.77 3.33 -11.74
CA LEU A 209 -1.64 3.79 -10.67
C LEU A 209 -0.87 3.93 -9.35
N GLU A 210 -0.65 5.18 -8.95
CA GLU A 210 -0.05 5.52 -7.66
C GLU A 210 -1.11 6.03 -6.67
N PRO A 211 -0.88 5.86 -5.34
CA PRO A 211 -1.71 6.51 -4.33
C PRO A 211 -1.78 8.02 -4.57
N LEU A 212 -2.96 8.59 -4.32
CA LEU A 212 -3.32 9.99 -4.56
C LEU A 212 -3.39 10.40 -6.04
N LEU A 213 -3.24 9.48 -7.00
CA LEU A 213 -3.51 9.79 -8.42
C LEU A 213 -4.97 10.26 -8.59
N LEU A 214 -5.15 11.38 -9.28
CA LEU A 214 -6.47 11.96 -9.57
C LEU A 214 -7.25 11.10 -10.56
N ILE A 215 -8.51 10.82 -10.22
CA ILE A 215 -9.45 10.04 -11.01
C ILE A 215 -10.81 10.74 -11.07
N ARG A 216 -11.58 10.45 -12.11
CA ARG A 216 -12.91 11.05 -12.28
C ARG A 216 -13.93 10.03 -12.78
N LEU A 217 -15.15 10.10 -12.27
CA LEU A 217 -16.35 9.50 -12.86
C LEU A 217 -17.21 10.58 -13.50
N LYS A 218 -17.79 10.24 -14.64
CA LYS A 218 -18.84 11.03 -15.28
C LYS A 218 -19.99 10.11 -15.66
N LYS A 219 -21.20 10.65 -15.70
CA LYS A 219 -22.32 9.96 -16.33
C LYS A 219 -22.03 9.83 -17.83
N SER A 220 -22.24 8.64 -18.37
CA SER A 220 -22.12 8.40 -19.82
C SER A 220 -23.21 9.12 -20.60
#